data_AF-A0A6G3RXZ9-F1
#
_entry.id   AF-A0A6G3RXZ9-F1
#
_cell.length_a   1.000
_cell.length_b   1.000
_cell.length_c   1.000
_cell.angle_alpha   90.00
_cell.angle_beta   90.00
_cell.angle_gamma   90.00
#
_symmetry.space_group_name_H-M   'P 1'
#
loop_
_entity.id
_entity.type
_entity.pdbx_description
1 polymer ?
#
loop_
_entity_poly.entity_id
_entity_poly.type
_entity_poly.pdbx_seq_one_letter_code
_entity_poly.pdbx_strand_id
1 'polypeptide(L)'
;MPHRNAPLTETGRLRLARCVVHDGWPLRRAAERFQVSPTTAQRWAGRYRALGEAGMSDRSSRPRHSPDRTPTRTERRIIKVRVLRRWGPARIAHLLGLVPSTVHRVLTRYQLAR
;
A
#
# COMPACT_ATOMS: atom_id res chain seq x y z
N MET A 1 -5.11 -10.20 -1.69
CA MET A 1 -5.07 -11.13 -2.83
C MET A 1 -3.98 -10.67 -3.78
N PRO A 2 -3.15 -11.60 -4.30
CA PRO A 2 -2.17 -11.27 -5.34
C PRO A 2 -2.91 -10.71 -6.56
N HIS A 3 -2.36 -9.68 -7.20
CA HIS A 3 -2.98 -9.13 -8.40
C HIS A 3 -2.97 -10.18 -9.53
N ARG A 4 -3.93 -10.09 -10.45
CA ARG A 4 -4.14 -11.06 -11.54
C ARG A 4 -2.87 -11.41 -12.32
N ASN A 5 -1.98 -10.46 -12.56
CA ASN A 5 -0.78 -10.69 -13.38
C ASN A 5 0.47 -10.98 -12.51
N ALA A 6 0.31 -11.30 -11.23
CA ALA A 6 1.45 -11.52 -10.34
C ALA A 6 2.11 -12.85 -10.73
N PRO A 7 3.41 -12.87 -11.11
CA PRO A 7 4.06 -14.10 -11.57
C PRO A 7 4.14 -15.15 -10.44
N LEU A 8 4.15 -14.70 -9.18
CA LEU A 8 4.14 -15.57 -8.01
C LEU A 8 3.09 -15.13 -7.00
N THR A 9 2.29 -16.10 -6.55
CA THR A 9 1.49 -16.02 -5.33
C THR A 9 2.40 -16.03 -4.09
N GLU A 10 1.85 -15.75 -2.92
CA GLU A 10 2.54 -15.87 -1.63
C GLU A 10 3.17 -17.27 -1.46
N THR A 11 2.43 -18.32 -1.76
CA THR A 11 2.92 -19.71 -1.74
C THR A 11 4.05 -19.94 -2.73
N GLY A 12 3.98 -19.34 -3.93
CA GLY A 12 5.04 -19.43 -4.94
C GLY A 12 6.35 -18.79 -4.46
N ARG A 13 6.26 -17.63 -3.81
CA ARG A 13 7.42 -16.93 -3.22
C ARG A 13 8.03 -17.73 -2.08
N LEU A 14 7.20 -18.33 -1.24
CA LEU A 14 7.64 -19.19 -0.15
C LEU A 14 8.44 -20.40 -0.68
N ARG A 15 7.89 -21.11 -1.68
CA ARG A 15 8.58 -22.25 -2.31
C ARG A 15 9.93 -21.84 -2.92
N LEU A 16 9.95 -20.73 -3.66
CA LEU A 16 11.19 -20.20 -4.22
C LEU A 16 12.22 -19.95 -3.13
N ALA A 17 11.83 -19.24 -2.07
CA ALA A 17 12.74 -18.86 -1.01
C ALA A 17 13.28 -20.09 -0.25
N ARG A 18 12.44 -21.10 0.02
CA ARG A 18 12.88 -22.35 0.64
C ARG A 18 13.91 -23.11 -0.22
N CYS A 19 13.75 -23.16 -1.54
CA CYS A 19 14.75 -23.76 -2.42
C CYS A 19 16.12 -23.09 -2.29
N VAL A 20 16.15 -21.76 -2.18
CA VAL A 20 17.41 -21.01 -2.04
C VAL A 20 17.99 -21.13 -0.63
N VAL A 21 17.14 -21.08 0.41
CA VAL A 21 17.58 -20.95 1.81
C VAL A 21 17.80 -22.30 2.49
N HIS A 22 16.92 -23.27 2.27
CA HIS A 22 16.99 -24.60 2.90
C HIS A 22 17.66 -25.63 2.00
N ASP A 23 17.31 -25.64 0.71
CA ASP A 23 17.84 -26.64 -0.23
C ASP A 23 19.17 -26.20 -0.87
N GLY A 24 19.66 -24.99 -0.57
CA GLY A 24 20.94 -24.47 -1.05
C GLY A 24 21.00 -24.20 -2.55
N TRP A 25 19.87 -24.02 -3.24
CA TRP A 25 19.86 -23.83 -4.68
C TRP A 25 20.55 -22.52 -5.09
N PRO A 26 21.37 -22.54 -6.17
CA PRO A 26 21.85 -21.31 -6.78
C PRO A 26 20.69 -20.42 -7.23
N LEU A 27 20.85 -19.09 -7.07
CA LEU A 27 19.82 -18.12 -7.43
C LEU A 27 19.34 -18.23 -8.87
N ARG A 28 20.25 -18.52 -9.82
CA ARG A 28 19.92 -18.69 -11.24
C ARG A 28 19.01 -19.89 -11.48
N ARG A 29 19.30 -21.02 -10.84
CA ARG A 29 18.49 -22.24 -10.91
C ARG A 29 17.09 -22.02 -10.34
N ALA A 30 16.99 -21.36 -9.18
CA ALA A 30 15.70 -21.03 -8.60
C ALA A 30 14.92 -20.03 -9.48
N ALA A 31 15.58 -19.00 -9.98
CA ALA A 31 14.97 -18.03 -10.89
C ALA A 31 14.38 -18.69 -12.16
N GLU A 32 15.13 -19.58 -12.80
CA GLU A 32 14.69 -20.34 -13.97
C GLU A 32 13.47 -21.23 -13.64
N ARG A 33 13.53 -22.00 -12.55
CA ARG A 33 12.43 -22.89 -12.13
C ARG A 33 11.12 -22.15 -11.91
N PHE A 34 11.20 -20.95 -11.35
CA PHE A 34 10.04 -20.13 -10.98
C PHE A 34 9.71 -19.03 -12.00
N GLN A 35 10.41 -19.00 -13.15
CA GLN A 35 10.19 -18.04 -14.23
C GLN A 35 10.25 -16.58 -13.77
N VAL A 36 11.27 -16.25 -12.96
CA VAL A 36 11.54 -14.90 -12.48
C VAL A 36 13.00 -14.52 -12.71
N SER A 37 13.33 -13.24 -12.58
CA SER A 37 14.74 -12.80 -12.63
C SER A 37 15.56 -13.30 -11.42
N PRO A 38 16.88 -13.51 -11.56
CA PRO A 38 17.76 -13.81 -10.42
C PRO A 38 17.69 -12.76 -9.30
N THR A 39 17.53 -11.48 -9.66
CA THR A 39 17.33 -10.39 -8.70
C THR A 39 16.02 -10.51 -7.91
N THR A 40 14.95 -11.01 -8.55
CA THR A 40 13.68 -11.30 -7.87
C THR A 40 13.82 -12.49 -6.92
N ALA A 41 14.52 -13.54 -7.35
CA ALA A 41 14.81 -14.68 -6.49
C ALA A 41 15.65 -14.28 -5.27
N GLN A 42 16.69 -13.47 -5.47
CA GLN A 42 17.53 -12.93 -4.40
C GLN A 42 16.70 -12.11 -3.39
N ARG A 43 15.82 -11.23 -3.88
CA ARG A 43 14.95 -10.41 -3.05
C ARG A 43 14.03 -11.25 -2.17
N TRP A 44 13.41 -12.30 -2.73
CA TRP A 44 12.51 -13.17 -1.96
C TRP A 44 13.27 -14.03 -0.96
N ALA A 45 14.42 -14.60 -1.34
CA ALA A 45 15.28 -15.34 -0.42
C ALA A 45 15.78 -14.46 0.74
N GLY A 46 16.24 -13.22 0.44
CA GLY A 46 16.66 -12.27 1.47
C GLY A 46 15.51 -11.88 2.41
N ARG A 47 14.31 -11.65 1.87
CA ARG A 47 13.13 -11.35 2.69
C ARG A 47 12.73 -12.54 3.57
N TYR A 48 12.81 -13.77 3.06
CA TYR A 48 12.52 -14.98 3.83
C TYR A 48 13.51 -15.17 4.99
N ARG A 49 14.81 -14.91 4.77
CA ARG A 49 15.80 -14.94 5.85
C ARG A 49 15.48 -13.94 6.97
N ALA A 50 14.97 -12.75 6.61
CA ALA A 50 14.70 -11.70 7.58
C ALA A 50 13.37 -11.86 8.33
N LEU A 51 12.32 -12.37 7.68
CA LEU A 51 10.94 -12.33 8.18
C LEU A 51 10.24 -13.70 8.19
N GLY A 52 10.92 -14.75 7.75
CA GLY A 52 10.33 -16.07 7.58
C GLY A 52 9.14 -16.04 6.62
N GLU A 53 8.15 -16.89 6.90
CA GLU A 53 6.94 -17.06 6.08
C GLU A 53 6.08 -15.80 6.03
N ALA A 54 5.99 -15.07 7.14
CA ALA A 54 5.23 -13.82 7.24
C ALA A 54 5.69 -12.76 6.21
N GLY A 55 6.96 -12.84 5.77
CA GLY A 55 7.51 -11.95 4.75
C GLY A 55 7.06 -12.21 3.32
N MET A 56 6.37 -13.33 3.03
CA MET A 56 5.98 -13.70 1.66
C MET A 56 4.68 -13.00 1.21
N SER A 57 3.91 -12.51 2.19
CA SER A 57 2.73 -11.68 1.99
C SER A 57 3.05 -10.38 1.25
N ASP A 58 2.07 -9.88 0.49
CA ASP A 58 2.18 -8.57 -0.17
C ASP A 58 2.22 -7.45 0.87
N ARG A 59 3.22 -6.59 0.76
CA ARG A 59 3.22 -5.32 1.48
C ARG A 59 2.30 -4.35 0.77
N SER A 60 1.67 -3.48 1.53
CA SER A 60 0.89 -2.39 0.95
C SER A 60 1.77 -1.54 0.03
N SER A 61 1.40 -1.43 -1.23
CA SER A 61 2.02 -0.48 -2.17
C SER A 61 1.60 0.96 -1.87
N ARG A 62 0.70 1.19 -0.90
CA ARG A 62 0.25 2.53 -0.54
C ARG A 62 1.42 3.28 0.11
N PRO A 63 1.71 4.51 -0.33
CA PRO A 63 2.77 5.30 0.27
C PRO A 63 2.45 5.55 1.75
N ARG A 64 3.45 5.39 2.61
CA ARG A 64 3.32 5.70 4.06
C ARG A 64 3.11 7.19 4.31
N HIS A 65 3.63 8.03 3.43
CA HIS A 65 3.56 9.48 3.50
C HIS A 65 3.23 10.06 2.13
N SER A 66 2.40 11.10 2.10
CA SER A 66 2.06 11.85 0.89
C SER A 66 2.37 13.32 1.18
N PRO A 67 3.40 13.91 0.53
CA PRO A 67 3.85 15.27 0.84
C PRO A 67 2.77 16.31 0.54
N ASP A 68 2.00 16.12 -0.53
CA ASP A 68 0.90 17.02 -0.92
C ASP A 68 -0.40 16.76 -0.14
N ARG A 69 -0.32 16.04 0.98
CA ARG A 69 -1.48 15.83 1.84
C ARG A 69 -1.85 17.14 2.49
N THR A 70 -3.15 17.47 2.44
CA THR A 70 -3.73 18.61 3.13
C THR A 70 -3.23 18.68 4.58
N PRO A 71 -2.65 19.81 5.03
CA PRO A 71 -2.15 19.93 6.39
C PRO A 71 -3.25 19.64 7.42
N THR A 72 -2.89 18.97 8.53
CA THR A 72 -3.85 18.56 9.57
C THR A 72 -4.68 19.73 10.12
N ARG A 73 -4.10 20.94 10.18
CA ARG A 73 -4.81 22.16 10.57
C ARG A 73 -6.00 22.46 9.64
N THR A 74 -5.80 22.34 8.33
CA THR A 74 -6.85 22.54 7.32
C THR A 74 -7.87 21.40 7.35
N GLU A 75 -7.43 20.15 7.55
CA GLU A 75 -8.34 19.01 7.73
C GLU A 75 -9.29 19.23 8.93
N ARG A 76 -8.76 19.70 10.08
CA ARG A 76 -9.56 20.01 11.27
C ARG A 76 -10.57 21.14 11.04
N ARG A 77 -10.22 22.16 10.24
CA ARG A 77 -11.18 23.22 9.85
C ARG A 77 -12.34 22.65 9.04
N ILE A 78 -12.05 21.79 8.06
CA ILE A 78 -13.07 21.09 7.26
C ILE A 78 -14.01 20.29 8.16
N ILE A 79 -13.46 19.47 9.05
CA ILE A 79 -14.23 18.64 9.99
C ILE A 79 -15.09 19.50 10.90
N LYS A 80 -14.53 20.57 11.48
CA LYS A 80 -15.27 21.49 12.36
C LYS A 80 -16.50 22.08 11.66
N VAL A 81 -16.34 22.56 10.43
CA VAL A 81 -17.48 23.12 9.67
C VAL A 81 -18.51 22.02 9.36
N ARG A 82 -18.07 20.82 8.97
CA ARG A 82 -18.97 19.68 8.71
C ARG A 82 -19.79 19.32 9.95
N VAL A 83 -19.15 19.15 11.10
CA VAL A 83 -19.82 18.74 12.35
C VAL A 83 -20.79 19.81 12.85
N LEU A 84 -20.38 21.09 12.85
CA LEU A 84 -21.21 22.17 13.39
C LEU A 84 -22.37 22.56 12.47
N ARG A 85 -22.18 22.50 11.15
CA ARG A 85 -23.15 23.06 10.18
C ARG A 85 -23.84 22.01 9.31
N ARG A 86 -23.35 20.76 9.31
CA ARG A 86 -23.82 19.66 8.43
C ARG A 86 -23.80 20.01 6.94
N TRP A 87 -22.95 20.95 6.55
CA TRP A 87 -22.84 21.41 5.17
C TRP A 87 -22.17 20.37 4.27
N GLY A 88 -22.57 20.35 2.99
CA GLY A 88 -21.95 19.52 1.96
C GLY A 88 -20.57 20.05 1.51
N PRO A 89 -19.78 19.23 0.79
CA PRO A 89 -18.41 19.57 0.41
C PRO A 89 -18.26 20.89 -0.34
N ALA A 90 -19.17 21.21 -1.27
CA ALA A 90 -19.12 22.44 -2.06
C ALA A 90 -19.23 23.70 -1.19
N ARG A 91 -20.15 23.70 -0.21
CA ARG A 91 -20.37 24.86 0.66
C ARG A 91 -19.22 25.06 1.66
N ILE A 92 -18.66 23.96 2.18
CA ILE A 92 -17.47 23.99 3.03
C ILE A 92 -16.25 24.49 2.23
N ALA A 93 -16.09 24.01 1.00
CA ALA A 93 -15.02 24.40 0.10
C ALA A 93 -15.05 25.90 -0.21
N HIS A 94 -16.23 26.43 -0.54
CA HIS A 94 -16.43 27.85 -0.75
C HIS A 94 -16.06 28.67 0.49
N LEU A 95 -16.52 28.26 1.69
CA LEU A 95 -16.19 28.95 2.94
C LEU A 95 -14.68 28.96 3.26
N LEU A 96 -13.97 27.89 2.94
CA LEU A 96 -12.56 27.72 3.33
C LEU A 96 -11.57 28.09 2.21
N GLY A 97 -12.05 28.49 1.03
CA GLY A 97 -11.20 28.76 -0.13
C GLY A 97 -10.50 27.52 -0.67
N LEU A 98 -11.18 26.36 -0.64
CA LEU A 98 -10.62 25.06 -1.05
C LEU A 98 -11.36 24.51 -2.26
N VAL A 99 -10.76 23.51 -2.93
CA VAL A 99 -11.43 22.76 -4.00
C VAL A 99 -12.40 21.74 -3.37
N PRO A 100 -13.66 21.61 -3.86
CA PRO A 100 -14.65 20.66 -3.34
C PRO A 100 -14.16 19.21 -3.28
N SER A 101 -13.38 18.77 -4.26
CA SER A 101 -12.79 17.42 -4.28
C SER A 101 -11.82 17.18 -3.12
N THR A 102 -11.06 18.20 -2.70
CA THR A 102 -10.17 18.14 -1.54
C THR A 102 -10.97 18.00 -0.26
N VAL A 103 -12.03 18.80 -0.10
CA VAL A 103 -12.95 18.71 1.04
C VAL A 103 -13.60 17.34 1.10
N HIS A 104 -14.14 16.84 -0.02
CA HIS A 104 -14.75 15.52 -0.08
C HIS A 104 -13.75 14.42 0.29
N ARG A 105 -12.53 14.45 -0.27
CA ARG A 105 -11.46 13.49 0.07
C ARG A 105 -11.09 13.50 1.55
N VAL A 106 -11.06 14.68 2.18
CA VAL A 106 -10.86 14.79 3.63
C VAL A 106 -12.04 14.18 4.37
N LEU A 107 -13.28 14.56 4.06
CA LEU A 107 -14.47 14.02 4.74
C LEU A 107 -14.57 12.50 4.63
N THR A 108 -14.31 11.93 3.45
CA THR A 108 -14.32 10.46 3.24
C THR A 108 -13.27 9.77 4.10
N ARG A 109 -12.07 10.36 4.25
CA ARG A 109 -11.01 9.81 5.10
C ARG A 109 -11.41 9.73 6.58
N TYR A 110 -12.21 10.69 7.05
CA TYR A 110 -12.73 10.72 8.42
C TYR A 110 -14.15 10.13 8.54
N GLN A 111 -14.65 9.45 7.49
CA GLN A 111 -15.99 8.84 7.46
C GLN A 111 -17.16 9.82 7.67
N LEU A 112 -16.98 11.10 7.29
CA LEU A 112 -17.97 12.19 7.43
C LEU A 112 -18.58 12.64 6.09
N ALA A 113 -18.41 11.83 5.04
CA ALA A 113 -18.86 12.15 3.68
C ALA A 113 -20.34 11.83 3.41
N ARG A 114 -20.98 11.03 4.28
CA ARG A 114 -22.44 10.85 4.31
C ARG A 114 -23.08 12.02 5.05
#